data_AF-A0A0L6T725-F1
#
_entry.id   AF-A0A0L6T725-F1
#
_cell.length_a   1.000
_cell.length_b   1.000
_cell.length_c   1.000
_cell.angle_alpha   90.00
_cell.angle_beta   90.00
_cell.angle_gamma   90.00
#
_symmetry.space_group_name_H-M   'P 1'
#
loop_
_entity.id
_entity.type
_entity.pdbx_description
1 polymer ?
#
loop_
_entity_poly.entity_id
_entity_poly.type
_entity_poly.pdbx_seq_one_letter_code
_entity_poly.pdbx_strand_id
1 'polypeptide(L)'
;MRHLLRSTLLPLLCAGLLGACASAPNPNMAPAGSKGVYFVAPANGATVTSPFMVKFGLKGMEVRPAGEQVAGTGHHHLLINRESMAPGQIIPVDDVHIHYGKGQTEAELKLAPGTYRLTMQFADGFHLSYGKEMSATLTVTVK
;
A
#
# COMPACT_ATOMS: atom_id res chain seq x y z
N MET A 1 4.06 -77.18 11.07
CA MET A 1 5.40 -76.66 11.43
C MET A 1 5.38 -75.15 11.25
N ARG A 2 5.98 -74.45 12.20
CA ARG A 2 6.09 -72.98 12.31
C ARG A 2 6.82 -72.39 11.09
N HIS A 3 6.75 -71.05 11.00
CA HIS A 3 7.63 -70.13 10.26
C HIS A 3 7.20 -69.80 8.82
N LEU A 4 7.25 -68.55 8.32
CA LEU A 4 7.55 -67.22 8.85
C LEU A 4 7.06 -66.20 7.79
N LEU A 5 6.67 -65.01 8.23
CA LEU A 5 6.39 -63.83 7.38
C LEU A 5 7.52 -63.53 6.38
N ARG A 6 7.17 -62.90 5.25
CA ARG A 6 7.89 -61.72 4.74
C ARG A 6 7.02 -60.89 3.77
N SER A 7 6.48 -59.82 4.34
CA SER A 7 5.92 -58.65 3.67
C SER A 7 7.01 -57.91 2.89
N THR A 8 6.73 -57.53 1.65
CA THR A 8 7.41 -56.41 0.97
C THR A 8 6.36 -55.56 0.27
N LEU A 9 5.81 -54.59 0.99
CA LEU A 9 5.09 -53.47 0.40
C LEU A 9 6.10 -52.61 -0.39
N LEU A 10 5.85 -52.43 -1.67
CA LEU A 10 6.57 -51.52 -2.55
C LEU A 10 6.01 -50.10 -2.36
N PRO A 11 6.82 -49.08 -2.03
CA PRO A 11 6.29 -47.74 -1.79
C PRO A 11 5.98 -47.06 -3.12
N LEU A 12 4.76 -46.53 -3.22
CA LEU A 12 4.31 -45.66 -4.30
C LEU A 12 5.04 -44.32 -4.19
N LEU A 13 5.91 -44.03 -5.15
CA LEU A 13 6.68 -42.78 -5.21
C LEU A 13 5.74 -41.63 -5.63
N CYS A 14 5.20 -40.92 -4.65
CA CYS A 14 4.48 -39.67 -4.87
C CYS A 14 5.49 -38.55 -5.17
N ALA A 15 5.71 -38.25 -6.44
CA ALA A 15 6.48 -37.08 -6.87
C ALA A 15 5.68 -35.81 -6.54
N GLY A 16 6.03 -35.16 -5.44
CA GLY A 16 5.47 -33.86 -5.06
C GLY A 16 6.04 -32.75 -5.96
N LEU A 17 5.20 -32.18 -6.82
CA LEU A 17 5.47 -30.90 -7.46
C LEU A 17 5.30 -29.79 -6.41
N LEU A 18 6.43 -29.26 -5.90
CA LEU A 18 6.42 -27.96 -5.22
C LEU A 18 6.20 -26.87 -6.28
N GLY A 19 4.94 -26.47 -6.45
CA GLY A 19 4.60 -25.24 -7.15
C GLY A 19 5.00 -24.04 -6.31
N ALA A 20 6.17 -23.44 -6.61
CA ALA A 20 6.52 -22.14 -6.08
C ALA A 20 5.57 -21.09 -6.68
N CYS A 21 4.64 -20.59 -5.88
CA CYS A 21 3.85 -19.41 -6.21
C CYS A 21 4.78 -18.19 -6.25
N ALA A 22 5.34 -17.89 -7.41
CA ALA A 22 6.00 -16.62 -7.66
C ALA A 22 4.93 -15.52 -7.70
N SER A 23 4.75 -14.80 -6.59
CA SER A 23 3.93 -13.59 -6.56
C SER A 23 4.48 -12.59 -7.57
N ALA A 24 3.66 -12.19 -8.55
CA ALA A 24 4.05 -11.16 -9.51
C ALA A 24 4.48 -9.88 -8.77
N PRO A 25 5.53 -9.17 -9.21
CA PRO A 25 5.95 -7.92 -8.58
C PRO A 25 4.80 -6.92 -8.59
N ASN A 26 4.43 -6.40 -7.42
CA ASN A 26 3.42 -5.34 -7.32
C ASN A 26 3.96 -4.09 -8.03
N PRO A 27 3.29 -3.57 -9.09
CA PRO A 27 3.77 -2.42 -9.85
C PRO A 27 3.83 -1.13 -9.02
N ASN A 28 3.25 -1.12 -7.82
CA ASN A 28 3.28 0.00 -6.88
C ASN A 28 4.40 -0.08 -5.84
N MET A 29 5.13 -1.19 -5.79
CA MET A 29 6.06 -1.44 -4.70
C MET A 29 7.30 -0.55 -4.83
N ALA A 30 7.59 0.20 -3.78
CA ALA A 30 8.84 0.94 -3.68
C ALA A 30 10.04 -0.05 -3.72
N PRO A 31 11.21 0.36 -4.25
CA PRO A 31 12.39 -0.49 -4.33
C PRO A 31 12.73 -1.18 -3.00
N ALA A 32 13.21 -2.43 -3.06
CA ALA A 32 13.60 -3.16 -1.87
C ALA A 32 14.64 -2.38 -1.05
N GLY A 33 14.29 -2.03 0.19
CA GLY A 33 15.15 -1.27 1.10
C GLY A 33 14.82 0.21 1.27
N SER A 34 13.99 0.81 0.40
CA SER A 34 13.59 2.22 0.56
C SER A 34 12.59 2.40 1.71
N LYS A 35 12.73 3.50 2.46
CA LYS A 35 11.65 4.04 3.29
C LYS A 35 10.63 4.73 2.40
N GLY A 36 9.41 4.92 2.88
CA GLY A 36 8.40 5.69 2.16
C GLY A 36 7.01 5.08 2.21
N VAL A 37 6.10 5.78 1.53
CA VAL A 37 4.71 5.38 1.33
C VAL A 37 4.61 4.51 0.08
N TYR A 38 3.63 3.61 0.03
CA TYR A 38 3.31 2.85 -1.17
C TYR A 38 1.82 2.53 -1.24
N PHE A 39 1.31 2.31 -2.44
CA PHE A 39 -0.06 1.83 -2.65
C PHE A 39 -0.07 0.30 -2.64
N VAL A 40 -0.92 -0.29 -1.81
CA VAL A 40 -1.25 -1.72 -1.85
C VAL A 40 -2.27 -1.97 -2.96
N ALA A 41 -3.28 -1.11 -3.08
CA ALA A 41 -4.29 -1.13 -4.14
C ALA A 41 -4.89 0.28 -4.33
N PRO A 42 -5.40 0.61 -5.53
CA PRO A 42 -5.31 -0.16 -6.77
C PRO A 42 -3.89 -0.13 -7.34
N ALA A 43 -3.62 -0.96 -8.35
CA ALA A 43 -2.37 -0.89 -9.11
C ALA A 43 -2.28 0.43 -9.90
N ASN A 44 -1.07 0.94 -10.11
CA ASN A 44 -0.83 2.07 -11.00
C ASN A 44 -1.29 1.73 -12.43
N GLY A 45 -2.05 2.64 -13.04
CA GLY A 45 -2.71 2.44 -14.32
C GLY A 45 -4.02 1.66 -14.26
N ALA A 46 -4.49 1.26 -13.08
CA ALA A 46 -5.72 0.48 -12.96
C ALA A 46 -6.95 1.28 -13.42
N THR A 47 -7.90 0.56 -14.01
CA THR A 47 -9.27 1.02 -14.21
C THR A 47 -10.14 0.51 -13.06
N VAL A 48 -10.92 1.39 -12.44
CA VAL A 48 -11.78 1.08 -11.28
C VAL A 48 -13.20 1.62 -11.49
N THR A 49 -14.16 1.07 -10.76
CA THR A 49 -15.55 1.58 -10.70
C THR A 49 -15.76 2.33 -9.39
N SER A 50 -16.46 3.45 -9.42
CA SER A 50 -16.76 4.24 -8.22
C SER A 50 -17.96 3.66 -7.44
N PRO A 51 -17.91 3.56 -6.10
CA PRO A 51 -16.75 3.82 -5.25
C PRO A 51 -15.72 2.69 -5.30
N PHE A 52 -14.45 3.00 -5.06
CA PHE A 52 -13.38 2.02 -5.01
C PHE A 52 -12.51 2.16 -3.76
N MET A 53 -11.88 1.05 -3.37
CA MET A 53 -10.97 1.03 -2.25
C MET A 53 -9.56 1.46 -2.66
N VAL A 54 -9.00 2.42 -1.93
CA VAL A 54 -7.56 2.68 -1.93
C VAL A 54 -6.96 2.10 -0.65
N LYS A 55 -5.89 1.33 -0.78
CA LYS A 55 -5.13 0.73 0.33
C LYS A 55 -3.69 1.16 0.19
N PHE A 56 -3.05 1.53 1.29
CA PHE A 56 -1.72 2.11 1.30
C PHE A 56 -0.96 1.69 2.55
N GLY A 57 0.36 1.76 2.45
CA GLY A 57 1.26 1.35 3.51
C GLY A 57 2.45 2.29 3.63
N LEU A 58 3.22 2.06 4.69
CA LEU A 58 4.34 2.89 5.11
C LEU A 58 5.50 1.97 5.49
N LYS A 59 6.72 2.38 5.15
CA LYS A 59 7.96 1.73 5.58
C LYS A 59 8.93 2.74 6.17
N GLY A 60 9.50 2.40 7.32
CA GLY A 60 10.58 3.17 7.97
C GLY A 60 10.12 4.27 8.93
N MET A 61 8.81 4.38 9.19
CA MET A 61 8.14 5.26 10.16
C MET A 61 6.89 4.55 10.70
N GLU A 62 6.24 5.14 11.70
CA GLU A 62 5.01 4.61 12.31
C GLU A 62 3.79 5.48 12.02
N VAL A 63 2.63 4.84 11.82
CA VAL A 63 1.35 5.56 11.65
C VAL A 63 0.78 5.90 13.03
N ARG A 64 0.47 7.18 13.25
CA ARG A 64 -0.16 7.72 14.47
C ARG A 64 -1.22 8.75 14.09
N PRO A 65 -2.34 8.87 14.83
CA PRO A 65 -3.30 9.95 14.62
C PRO A 65 -2.66 11.35 14.68
N ALA A 66 -3.28 12.29 13.98
CA ALA A 66 -2.93 13.71 14.05
C ALA A 66 -3.16 14.28 15.46
N GLY A 67 -2.48 15.39 15.77
CA GLY A 67 -2.69 16.18 17.00
C GLY A 67 -1.48 16.24 17.93
N GLU A 68 -0.48 15.38 17.76
CA GLU A 68 0.74 15.40 18.58
C GLU A 68 1.99 15.20 17.70
N GLN A 69 3.03 15.98 17.97
CA GLN A 69 4.31 15.81 17.29
C GLN A 69 5.15 14.76 18.02
N VAL A 70 5.19 13.56 17.44
CA VAL A 70 6.05 12.46 17.90
C VAL A 70 7.03 12.12 16.78
N ALA A 71 8.33 12.18 17.10
CA ALA A 71 9.40 11.91 16.14
C ALA A 71 9.25 10.52 15.52
N GLY A 72 9.45 10.40 14.20
CA GLY A 72 9.33 9.12 13.50
C GLY A 72 7.90 8.66 13.22
N THR A 73 6.89 9.48 13.53
CA THR A 73 5.47 9.12 13.35
C THR A 73 4.71 10.12 12.49
N GLY A 74 3.53 9.74 12.03
CA GLY A 74 2.67 10.64 11.26
C GLY A 74 1.44 9.95 10.72
N HIS A 75 0.78 10.59 9.75
CA HIS A 75 -0.40 10.04 9.10
C HIS A 75 -0.44 10.35 7.60
N HIS A 76 -1.32 9.64 6.90
CA HIS A 76 -1.44 9.69 5.46
C HIS A 76 -2.40 10.80 5.01
N HIS A 77 -2.14 11.28 3.80
CA HIS A 77 -2.98 12.21 3.07
C HIS A 77 -3.08 11.76 1.62
N LEU A 78 -4.24 11.88 1.02
CA LEU A 78 -4.39 11.69 -0.41
C LEU A 78 -4.55 13.04 -1.12
N LEU A 79 -3.64 13.28 -2.05
CA LEU A 79 -3.59 14.46 -2.91
C LEU A 79 -4.15 14.10 -4.29
N ILE A 80 -5.29 14.67 -4.64
CA ILE A 80 -6.00 14.40 -5.90
C ILE A 80 -5.54 15.39 -6.97
N ASN A 81 -4.94 14.88 -8.05
CA ASN A 81 -4.42 15.67 -9.16
C ASN A 81 -3.39 16.73 -8.70
N ARG A 82 -2.59 16.39 -7.68
CA ARG A 82 -1.50 17.22 -7.16
C ARG A 82 -0.21 16.41 -7.05
N GLU A 83 0.91 17.11 -7.03
CA GLU A 83 2.24 16.53 -6.77
C GLU A 83 2.49 16.43 -5.26
N SER A 84 3.57 15.74 -4.87
CA SER A 84 4.02 15.69 -3.48
C SER A 84 4.38 17.08 -2.96
N MET A 85 4.12 17.34 -1.68
CA MET A 85 4.48 18.60 -1.04
C MET A 85 5.93 18.58 -0.54
N ALA A 86 6.61 19.73 -0.54
CA ALA A 86 7.98 19.83 -0.03
C ALA A 86 8.04 19.57 1.49
N PRO A 87 9.18 19.12 2.03
CA PRO A 87 9.34 18.91 3.46
C PRO A 87 8.98 20.16 4.27
N GLY A 88 8.24 19.99 5.36
CA GLY A 88 7.85 21.08 6.27
C GLY A 88 6.72 21.97 5.76
N GLN A 89 6.13 21.70 4.59
CA GLN A 89 4.92 22.39 4.16
C GLN A 89 3.68 21.77 4.80
N ILE A 90 2.75 22.62 5.25
CA ILE A 90 1.45 22.20 5.76
C ILE A 90 0.60 21.71 4.59
N ILE A 91 0.02 20.52 4.72
CA ILE A 91 -0.99 20.01 3.79
C ILE A 91 -2.29 20.79 3.99
N PRO A 92 -2.80 21.52 2.98
CA PRO A 92 -4.01 22.31 3.10
C PRO A 92 -5.24 21.43 3.36
N VAL A 93 -6.22 21.97 4.09
CA VAL A 93 -7.55 21.35 4.23
C VAL A 93 -8.45 21.91 3.13
N ASP A 94 -8.62 21.13 2.06
CA ASP A 94 -9.49 21.48 0.92
C ASP A 94 -10.04 20.21 0.22
N ASP A 95 -10.81 20.39 -0.85
CA ASP A 95 -11.48 19.30 -1.56
C ASP A 95 -10.53 18.34 -2.31
N VAL A 96 -9.26 18.71 -2.51
CA VAL A 96 -8.27 17.89 -3.23
C VAL A 96 -7.22 17.29 -2.31
N HIS A 97 -7.27 17.57 -1.01
CA HIS A 97 -6.42 17.00 0.03
C HIS A 97 -7.29 16.25 1.05
N ILE A 98 -7.34 14.93 0.96
CA ILE A 98 -8.08 14.09 1.91
C ILE A 98 -7.16 13.71 3.06
N HIS A 99 -7.56 14.04 4.29
CA HIS A 99 -6.78 13.79 5.51
C HIS A 99 -7.17 12.44 6.14
N TYR A 100 -6.18 11.58 6.35
CA TYR A 100 -6.34 10.33 7.10
C TYR A 100 -5.74 10.46 8.51
N GLY A 101 -6.17 11.51 9.21
CA GLY A 101 -5.66 11.89 10.54
C GLY A 101 -6.02 10.95 11.69
N LYS A 102 -6.76 9.86 11.47
CA LYS A 102 -7.03 8.83 12.48
C LYS A 102 -6.09 7.62 12.36
N GLY A 103 -5.08 7.71 11.49
CA GLY A 103 -4.15 6.62 11.22
C GLY A 103 -4.70 5.57 10.26
N GLN A 104 -5.60 5.96 9.36
CA GLN A 104 -6.13 5.02 8.36
C GLN A 104 -5.00 4.52 7.44
N THR A 105 -5.17 3.29 6.96
CA THR A 105 -4.32 2.63 5.94
C THR A 105 -5.11 2.24 4.69
N GLU A 106 -6.42 2.51 4.70
CA GLU A 106 -7.32 2.36 3.56
C GLU A 106 -8.49 3.34 3.67
N ALA A 107 -9.07 3.69 2.53
CA ALA A 107 -10.22 4.58 2.44
C ALA A 107 -11.06 4.33 1.18
N GLU A 108 -12.38 4.46 1.29
CA GLU A 108 -13.26 4.40 0.13
C GLU A 108 -13.24 5.75 -0.59
N LEU A 109 -12.90 5.72 -1.87
CA LEU A 109 -12.90 6.91 -2.72
C LEU A 109 -14.09 6.89 -3.65
N LYS A 110 -14.83 7.99 -3.63
CA LYS A 110 -15.92 8.26 -4.54
C LYS A 110 -15.51 9.40 -5.47
N LEU A 111 -15.05 9.04 -6.66
CA LEU A 111 -14.67 9.99 -7.71
C LEU A 111 -15.65 9.86 -8.89
N ALA A 112 -15.84 10.94 -9.64
CA ALA A 112 -16.57 10.89 -10.89
C ALA A 112 -15.77 10.11 -11.96
N PRO A 113 -16.40 9.66 -13.06
CA PRO A 113 -15.66 9.06 -14.17
C PRO A 113 -14.59 10.02 -14.71
N GLY A 114 -13.38 9.50 -14.95
CA GLY A 114 -12.24 10.30 -15.38
C GLY A 114 -10.88 9.68 -15.05
N THR A 115 -9.80 10.32 -15.47
CA THR A 115 -8.42 9.90 -15.14
C THR A 115 -7.86 10.79 -14.04
N TYR A 116 -7.35 10.17 -12.98
CA TYR A 116 -6.84 10.86 -11.80
C TYR A 116 -5.40 10.47 -11.52
N ARG A 117 -4.61 11.45 -11.10
CA ARG A 117 -3.33 11.24 -10.44
C ARG A 117 -3.55 11.30 -8.94
N LEU A 118 -3.28 10.20 -8.25
CA LEU A 118 -3.44 10.06 -6.82
C LEU A 118 -2.06 10.02 -6.17
N THR A 119 -1.74 11.03 -5.37
CA THR A 119 -0.48 11.10 -4.63
C THR A 119 -0.76 10.85 -3.15
N MET A 120 -0.29 9.75 -2.59
CA MET A 120 -0.31 9.53 -1.15
C MET A 120 0.89 10.25 -0.54
N GLN A 121 0.66 11.11 0.44
CA GLN A 121 1.68 11.89 1.15
C GLN A 121 1.66 11.54 2.63
N PHE A 122 2.82 11.24 3.21
CA PHE A 122 2.97 11.14 4.66
C PHE A 122 3.38 12.49 5.26
N ALA A 123 2.81 12.82 6.41
CA ALA A 123 3.09 14.05 7.14
C ALA A 123 3.02 13.82 8.65
N ASP A 124 3.60 14.72 9.44
CA ASP A 124 3.63 14.63 10.89
C ASP A 124 2.27 14.89 11.55
N GLY A 125 2.22 14.86 12.88
CA GLY A 125 0.99 15.10 13.66
C GLY A 125 0.34 16.48 13.44
N PHE A 126 1.05 17.44 12.83
CA PHE A 126 0.57 18.78 12.50
C PHE A 126 0.41 19.00 10.99
N HIS A 127 0.38 17.92 10.21
CA HIS A 127 0.20 17.93 8.76
C HIS A 127 1.40 18.53 8.00
N LEU A 128 2.59 18.59 8.61
CA LEU A 128 3.82 18.99 7.92
C LEU A 128 4.35 17.83 7.10
N SER A 129 4.39 18.01 5.78
CA SER A 129 4.87 17.01 4.83
C SER A 129 6.29 16.54 5.17
N TYR A 130 6.53 15.23 5.08
CA TYR A 130 7.89 14.67 5.13
C TYR A 130 8.60 14.72 3.76
N GLY A 131 7.99 15.32 2.75
CA GLY A 131 8.58 15.50 1.43
C GLY A 131 8.31 14.37 0.45
N LYS A 132 8.93 14.50 -0.73
CA LYS A 132 8.77 13.60 -1.87
C LYS A 132 9.19 12.15 -1.57
N GLU A 133 10.19 11.94 -0.74
CA GLU A 133 10.66 10.58 -0.35
C GLU A 133 9.61 9.82 0.47
N MET A 134 8.73 10.55 1.16
CA MET A 134 7.62 10.01 1.94
C MET A 134 6.29 10.17 1.20
N SER A 135 6.33 9.99 -0.12
CA SER A 135 5.15 10.03 -0.99
C SER A 135 5.20 8.92 -2.04
N ALA A 136 4.03 8.54 -2.56
CA ALA A 136 3.89 7.70 -3.73
C ALA A 136 2.78 8.22 -4.62
N THR A 137 2.95 8.10 -5.93
CA THR A 137 1.94 8.53 -6.90
C THR A 137 1.53 7.37 -7.79
N LEU A 138 0.24 7.27 -8.05
CA LEU A 138 -0.31 6.41 -9.09
C LEU A 138 -1.29 7.17 -9.98
N THR A 139 -1.57 6.62 -11.14
CA THR A 139 -2.67 7.04 -12.03
C THR A 139 -3.76 5.99 -11.99
N VAL A 140 -5.03 6.39 -11.94
CA VAL A 140 -6.20 5.51 -12.08
C VAL A 140 -7.19 6.11 -13.07
N THR A 141 -7.94 5.24 -13.75
CA THR A 141 -9.10 5.62 -14.55
C THR A 141 -10.36 5.12 -13.86
N VAL A 142 -11.27 6.03 -13.54
CA VAL A 142 -12.59 5.75 -12.95
C VAL A 142 -13.62 5.66 -14.07
N LYS A 143 -14.43 4.61 -14.08
CA LYS A 143 -15.57 4.40 -14.99
C LYS A 143 -16.90 4.55 -14.28
#